data_AF-A0A0D3JCI0-F1
#
_entry.id   AF-A0A0D3JCI0-F1
#
_cell.length_a   1.000
_cell.length_b   1.000
_cell.length_c   1.000
_cell.angle_alpha   90.00
_cell.angle_beta   90.00
_cell.angle_gamma   90.00
#
_symmetry.space_group_name_H-M   'P 1'
#
loop_
_entity.id
_entity.type
_entity.pdbx_description
1 polymer ?
#
loop_
_entity_poly.entity_id
_entity_poly.type
_entity_poly.pdbx_seq_one_letter_code
_entity_poly.pdbx_strand_id
1 'polypeptide(L)'
;MKLKQLVGELQGVQSWRHPKSELEQYPTPPDIAAHMLLAADAEDGLEDALVADLGCGGGVLGIGAALLGAAHVLAVDLDPAALEVAAENVEEFEVPVSLLGCDVVQLAMRSGPEGAPSGVADAEGGADAGAAGGAFDIVLMNPPFGTRNESHGADVAFLQAGLRLCRPGGAVYSLHKTSTRPFIAKKAAEAGGEASVVAELRFEIPRMYKHHRQPSKDVAVDFWRAALAAGEEAQLAAALEESTRLEEERRAPDEQASSSLAAERPPSVEEEEPPADFICPITTEVMVDPVMAADGHSYERSAIERWLATNGKKPFAHPSPDS
;
A
#
# COMPACT_ATOMS: atom_id res chain seq x y z
N MET A 1 8.56 -1.22 16.65
CA MET A 1 9.09 -0.96 18.02
C MET A 1 7.93 -0.89 19.04
N LYS A 2 8.11 -1.13 20.35
CA LYS A 2 7.01 -0.96 21.35
C LYS A 2 6.92 0.47 21.88
N LEU A 3 5.72 0.91 22.28
CA LEU A 3 5.46 2.28 22.81
C LEU A 3 6.48 2.78 23.84
N LYS A 4 6.71 2.04 24.92
CA LYS A 4 7.66 2.48 25.97
C LYS A 4 9.09 2.66 25.47
N GLN A 5 9.50 1.85 24.51
CA GLN A 5 10.82 1.95 23.91
C GLN A 5 10.90 3.20 23.04
N LEU A 6 9.93 3.39 22.14
CA LEU A 6 9.88 4.56 21.27
C LEU A 6 9.82 5.87 22.07
N VAL A 7 9.02 5.93 23.15
CA VAL A 7 9.02 7.10 24.04
C VAL A 7 10.40 7.33 24.66
N GLY A 8 11.11 6.27 25.06
CA GLY A 8 12.46 6.35 25.60
C GLY A 8 13.48 6.92 24.60
N GLU A 9 13.41 6.47 23.34
CA GLU A 9 14.26 7.03 22.27
C GLU A 9 13.93 8.50 22.01
N LEU A 10 12.64 8.83 21.85
CA LEU A 10 12.20 10.18 21.51
C LEU A 10 12.44 11.20 22.63
N GLN A 11 12.67 10.76 23.88
CA GLN A 11 13.14 11.64 24.96
C GLN A 11 14.57 12.18 24.73
N GLY A 12 15.36 11.51 23.89
CA GLY A 12 16.70 11.95 23.50
C GLY A 12 16.73 13.10 22.49
N VAL A 13 15.61 13.34 21.78
CA VAL A 13 15.52 14.38 20.75
C VAL A 13 15.62 15.75 21.40
N GLN A 14 16.67 16.50 21.05
CA GLN A 14 16.91 17.84 21.58
C GLN A 14 15.93 18.85 20.98
N SER A 15 15.70 19.94 21.72
CA SER A 15 14.87 21.06 21.28
C SER A 15 15.66 22.38 21.31
N TRP A 16 15.19 23.35 20.54
CA TRP A 16 15.81 24.67 20.44
C TRP A 16 15.63 25.49 21.72
N ARG A 17 16.63 26.33 22.03
CA ARG A 17 16.67 27.08 23.30
C ARG A 17 15.80 28.33 23.33
N HIS A 18 15.51 28.88 22.16
CA HIS A 18 14.86 30.18 22.01
C HIS A 18 13.66 30.08 21.07
N PRO A 19 12.50 29.61 21.56
CA PRO A 19 11.32 29.45 20.74
C PRO A 19 10.84 30.79 20.20
N LYS A 20 10.54 30.83 18.90
CA LYS A 20 9.94 31.94 18.19
C LYS A 20 8.44 31.87 18.34
N SER A 21 7.91 32.97 18.83
CA SER A 21 6.55 33.03 19.32
C SER A 21 5.57 33.17 18.15
N GLU A 22 5.93 34.01 17.19
CA GLU A 22 5.33 34.24 15.87
C GLU A 22 5.20 32.97 15.02
N LEU A 23 6.03 31.95 15.25
CA LEU A 23 5.95 30.65 14.57
C LEU A 23 5.19 29.59 15.38
N GLU A 24 4.68 29.94 16.56
CA GLU A 24 4.07 28.99 17.50
C GLU A 24 4.97 27.77 17.78
N GLN A 25 6.27 28.00 17.95
CA GLN A 25 7.23 26.92 18.18
C GLN A 25 7.08 26.27 19.57
N TYR A 26 6.77 24.98 19.57
CA TYR A 26 6.86 24.08 20.72
C TYR A 26 7.23 22.67 20.25
N PRO A 27 8.01 21.90 21.03
CA PRO A 27 8.28 20.52 20.68
C PRO A 27 7.03 19.66 20.86
N THR A 28 6.79 18.73 19.94
CA THR A 28 5.81 17.66 20.15
C THR A 28 6.29 16.77 21.30
N PRO A 29 5.49 16.57 22.37
CA PRO A 29 5.90 15.73 23.49
C PRO A 29 6.20 14.29 23.03
N PRO A 30 7.27 13.63 23.55
CA PRO A 30 7.68 12.29 23.12
C PRO A 30 6.59 11.21 23.24
N ASP A 31 5.75 11.29 24.28
CA ASP A 31 4.61 10.41 24.46
C ASP A 31 3.56 10.60 23.37
N ILE A 32 3.25 11.84 23.01
CA ILE A 32 2.30 12.16 21.93
C ILE A 32 2.86 11.72 20.57
N ALA A 33 4.12 12.06 20.29
CA ALA A 33 4.81 11.65 19.07
C ALA A 33 4.79 10.12 18.90
N ALA A 34 5.12 9.36 19.96
CA ALA A 34 5.13 7.91 19.90
C ALA A 34 3.74 7.31 19.64
N HIS A 35 2.66 7.84 20.23
CA HIS A 35 1.30 7.37 19.94
C HIS A 35 0.88 7.67 18.50
N MET A 36 1.20 8.88 18.01
CA MET A 36 0.91 9.29 16.64
C MET A 36 1.64 8.40 15.63
N LEU A 37 2.91 8.13 15.85
CA LEU A 37 3.74 7.30 14.98
C LEU A 37 3.31 5.83 14.98
N LEU A 38 3.00 5.26 16.14
CA LEU A 38 2.52 3.87 16.21
C LEU A 38 1.12 3.70 15.64
N ALA A 39 0.28 4.72 15.70
CA ALA A 39 -1.01 4.70 15.00
C ALA A 39 -0.81 4.78 13.48
N ALA A 40 0.10 5.64 13.00
CA ALA A 40 0.43 5.71 11.59
C ALA A 40 1.01 4.39 11.05
N ASP A 41 1.92 3.77 11.80
CA ASP A 41 2.47 2.46 11.49
C ASP A 41 1.41 1.36 11.46
N ALA A 42 0.48 1.36 12.41
CA ALA A 42 -0.56 0.34 12.49
C ALA A 42 -1.60 0.44 11.37
N GLU A 43 -1.94 1.66 10.93
CA GLU A 43 -3.00 1.91 9.95
C GLU A 43 -2.49 1.92 8.51
N ASP A 44 -1.32 2.52 8.24
CA ASP A 44 -0.79 2.70 6.88
C ASP A 44 0.61 2.13 6.65
N GLY A 45 1.31 1.69 7.71
CA GLY A 45 2.66 1.11 7.64
C GLY A 45 3.75 2.15 7.42
N LEU A 46 4.71 2.24 8.36
CA LEU A 46 5.88 3.11 8.19
C LEU A 46 7.07 2.37 7.58
N GLU A 47 7.12 1.05 7.64
CA GLU A 47 8.20 0.26 7.05
C GLU A 47 8.30 0.52 5.53
N ASP A 48 9.51 0.84 5.07
CA ASP A 48 9.86 1.20 3.69
C ASP A 48 9.14 2.43 3.10
N ALA A 49 8.38 3.18 3.91
CA ALA A 49 7.62 4.34 3.45
C ALA A 49 8.50 5.58 3.16
N LEU A 50 8.12 6.36 2.17
CA LEU A 50 8.57 7.73 1.96
C LEU A 50 7.71 8.68 2.80
N VAL A 51 8.33 9.33 3.78
CA VAL A 51 7.63 10.15 4.77
C VAL A 51 8.00 11.63 4.63
N ALA A 52 7.02 12.53 4.77
CA ALA A 52 7.29 13.96 4.97
C ALA A 52 6.92 14.38 6.41
N ASP A 53 7.80 15.14 7.08
CA ASP A 53 7.54 15.77 8.37
C ASP A 53 7.46 17.30 8.18
N LEU A 54 6.25 17.86 8.22
CA LEU A 54 6.00 19.28 7.91
C LEU A 54 5.99 20.13 9.18
N GLY A 55 6.89 21.10 9.25
CA GLY A 55 7.14 21.88 10.47
C GLY A 55 7.89 21.04 11.49
N CYS A 56 8.98 20.41 11.07
CA CYS A 56 9.63 19.34 11.83
C CYS A 56 10.22 19.80 13.16
N GLY A 57 10.51 21.09 13.33
CA GLY A 57 11.20 21.60 14.51
C GLY A 57 12.54 20.91 14.70
N GLY A 58 12.70 20.20 15.82
CA GLY A 58 13.88 19.38 16.13
C GLY A 58 13.86 17.97 15.52
N GLY A 59 12.80 17.63 14.76
CA GLY A 59 12.71 16.37 14.01
C GLY A 59 12.07 15.20 14.76
N VAL A 60 11.36 15.42 15.87
CA VAL A 60 10.86 14.32 16.72
C VAL A 60 9.93 13.35 15.98
N LEU A 61 9.08 13.84 15.07
CA LEU A 61 8.20 12.98 14.26
C LEU A 61 9.00 12.27 13.18
N GLY A 62 9.82 12.99 12.41
CA GLY A 62 10.65 12.41 11.36
C GLY A 62 11.65 11.35 11.86
N ILE A 63 12.36 11.63 12.97
CA ILE A 63 13.26 10.66 13.61
C ILE A 63 12.50 9.43 14.07
N GLY A 64 11.34 9.63 14.71
CA GLY A 64 10.51 8.52 15.16
C GLY A 64 9.97 7.66 14.02
N ALA A 65 9.62 8.26 12.87
CA ALA A 65 9.25 7.53 11.67
C ALA A 65 10.41 6.70 11.12
N ALA A 66 11.61 7.28 11.07
CA ALA A 66 12.83 6.57 10.64
C ALA A 66 13.18 5.41 11.58
N LEU A 67 13.05 5.57 12.91
CA LEU A 67 13.23 4.50 13.89
C LEU A 67 12.21 3.36 13.76
N LEU A 68 11.07 3.62 13.12
CA LEU A 68 10.04 2.62 12.83
C LEU A 68 10.18 1.96 11.46
N GLY A 69 11.19 2.35 10.67
CA GLY A 69 11.52 1.67 9.41
C GLY A 69 11.19 2.45 8.14
N ALA A 70 10.83 3.74 8.23
CA ALA A 70 10.68 4.58 7.05
C ALA A 70 11.95 4.55 6.19
N ALA A 71 11.80 4.27 4.90
CA ALA A 71 12.92 4.20 3.95
C ALA A 71 13.64 5.56 3.86
N HIS A 72 12.86 6.64 3.84
CA HIS A 72 13.40 7.98 3.85
C HIS A 72 12.39 8.98 4.44
N VAL A 73 12.92 9.99 5.14
CA VAL A 73 12.10 11.09 5.65
C VAL A 73 12.61 12.41 5.10
N LEU A 74 11.72 13.22 4.51
CA LEU A 74 11.98 14.64 4.25
C LEU A 74 11.37 15.48 5.38
N ALA A 75 12.21 16.02 6.24
CA ALA A 75 11.81 16.92 7.33
C ALA A 75 11.99 18.39 6.90
N VAL A 76 10.90 19.16 7.00
CA VAL A 76 10.80 20.51 6.46
C VAL A 76 10.51 21.50 7.58
N ASP A 77 11.27 22.59 7.66
CA ASP A 77 10.97 23.70 8.56
C ASP A 77 11.33 25.05 7.93
N LEU A 78 10.67 26.12 8.38
CA LEU A 78 10.96 27.48 7.95
C LEU A 78 12.11 28.10 8.76
N ASP A 79 12.32 27.63 10.00
CA ASP A 79 13.31 28.19 10.91
C ASP A 79 14.68 27.50 10.79
N PRO A 80 15.72 28.19 10.29
CA PRO A 80 17.07 27.62 10.24
C PRO A 80 17.61 27.23 11.62
N ALA A 81 17.24 27.92 12.70
CA ALA A 81 17.69 27.58 14.04
C ALA A 81 17.05 26.28 14.56
N ALA A 82 15.84 25.94 14.10
CA ALA A 82 15.23 24.65 14.40
C ALA A 82 15.91 23.53 13.58
N LEU A 83 16.22 23.81 12.32
CA LEU A 83 16.93 22.87 11.43
C LEU A 83 18.36 22.57 11.87
N GLU A 84 19.06 23.52 12.48
CA GLU A 84 20.37 23.27 13.10
C GLU A 84 20.25 22.21 14.20
N VAL A 85 19.26 22.33 15.09
CA VAL A 85 18.99 21.32 16.12
C VAL A 85 18.53 20.00 15.52
N ALA A 86 17.68 20.03 14.48
CA ALA A 86 17.27 18.82 13.79
C ALA A 86 18.47 18.11 13.15
N ALA A 87 19.43 18.83 12.59
CA ALA A 87 20.64 18.25 12.00
C ALA A 87 21.48 17.52 13.06
N GLU A 88 21.69 18.14 14.23
CA GLU A 88 22.38 17.50 15.36
C GLU A 88 21.64 16.23 15.82
N ASN A 89 20.31 16.27 15.92
CA ASN A 89 19.52 15.09 16.29
C ASN A 89 19.60 13.99 15.22
N VAL A 90 19.51 14.33 13.93
CA VAL A 90 19.59 13.34 12.85
C VAL A 90 20.94 12.64 12.83
N GLU A 91 22.03 13.38 13.08
CA GLU A 91 23.38 12.82 13.21
C GLU A 91 23.49 11.90 14.44
N GLU A 92 23.03 12.35 15.61
CA GLU A 92 23.10 11.57 16.86
C GLU A 92 22.31 10.25 16.79
N PHE A 93 21.15 10.25 16.12
CA PHE A 93 20.31 9.06 15.98
C PHE A 93 20.70 8.17 14.79
N GLU A 94 21.61 8.62 13.92
CA GLU A 94 22.08 7.88 12.73
C GLU A 94 20.92 7.42 11.80
N VAL A 95 19.94 8.30 11.54
CA VAL A 95 18.71 7.99 10.79
C VAL A 95 18.65 8.61 9.38
N PRO A 96 17.95 7.98 8.41
CA PRO A 96 17.84 8.46 7.02
C PRO A 96 16.86 9.64 6.84
N VAL A 97 17.14 10.76 7.49
CA VAL A 97 16.31 11.98 7.43
C VAL A 97 17.04 13.09 6.67
N SER A 98 16.44 13.58 5.59
CA SER A 98 16.88 14.78 4.88
C SER A 98 16.19 16.02 5.43
N LEU A 99 16.93 17.13 5.56
CA LEU A 99 16.42 18.40 6.07
C LEU A 99 16.28 19.42 4.95
N LEU A 100 15.14 20.12 4.89
CA LEU A 100 14.87 21.17 3.93
C LEU A 100 14.36 22.44 4.62
N GLY A 101 15.12 23.53 4.47
CA GLY A 101 14.71 24.87 4.87
C GLY A 101 13.82 25.53 3.84
N CYS A 102 12.50 25.49 4.03
CA CYS A 102 11.56 26.17 3.15
C CYS A 102 10.20 26.44 3.81
N ASP A 103 9.42 27.30 3.16
CA ASP A 103 8.01 27.46 3.49
C ASP A 103 7.22 26.26 2.94
N VAL A 104 6.51 25.55 3.83
CA VAL A 104 5.73 24.34 3.50
C VAL A 104 4.66 24.60 2.42
N VAL A 105 4.03 25.78 2.44
CA VAL A 105 3.02 26.14 1.43
C VAL A 105 3.70 26.36 0.08
N GLN A 106 4.86 27.02 0.04
CA GLN A 106 5.63 27.17 -1.19
C GLN A 106 6.13 25.84 -1.73
N LEU A 107 6.55 24.92 -0.86
CA LEU A 107 6.95 23.56 -1.25
C LEU A 107 5.80 22.86 -1.97
N ALA A 108 4.62 22.81 -1.35
CA ALA A 108 3.45 22.15 -1.93
C ALA A 108 2.98 22.78 -3.24
N MET A 109 3.18 24.08 -3.45
CA MET A 109 2.86 24.74 -4.72
C MET A 109 3.84 24.38 -5.84
N ARG A 110 5.12 24.11 -5.52
CA ARG A 110 6.14 23.70 -6.51
C ARG A 110 6.03 22.22 -6.89
N SER A 111 5.43 21.40 -6.03
CA SER A 111 5.21 19.97 -6.28
C SER A 111 4.03 19.68 -7.21
N GLY A 112 3.31 20.70 -7.69
CA GLY A 112 2.26 20.53 -8.70
C GLY A 112 2.81 20.38 -10.13
N PRO A 113 1.96 19.95 -11.09
CA PRO A 113 2.35 19.72 -12.49
C PRO A 113 2.91 20.98 -13.21
N GLU A 114 2.71 22.17 -12.66
CA GLU A 114 3.17 23.45 -13.21
C GLU A 114 4.53 23.92 -12.65
N GLY A 115 5.12 23.20 -11.69
CA GLY A 115 6.33 23.60 -10.96
C GLY A 115 7.64 22.97 -11.43
N ALA A 116 7.63 22.11 -12.45
CA ALA A 116 8.85 21.56 -13.03
C ALA A 116 9.69 22.72 -13.63
N PRO A 117 10.95 22.89 -13.24
CA PRO A 117 11.80 23.91 -13.86
C PRO A 117 11.90 23.62 -15.35
N SER A 118 11.63 24.62 -16.18
CA SER A 118 11.69 24.59 -17.65
C SER A 118 13.14 24.49 -18.18
N GLY A 119 14.00 23.69 -17.55
CA GLY A 119 15.45 23.74 -17.72
C GLY A 119 16.23 22.44 -17.50
N VAL A 120 15.56 21.28 -17.50
CA VAL A 120 16.23 19.98 -17.66
C VAL A 120 15.58 19.24 -18.84
N ALA A 121 15.87 19.74 -20.04
CA ALA A 121 15.79 18.92 -21.22
C ALA A 121 16.98 17.95 -21.20
N ASP A 122 16.71 16.73 -21.65
CA ASP A 122 17.67 15.69 -22.05
C ASP A 122 18.16 14.73 -20.95
N ALA A 123 17.24 13.90 -20.46
CA ALA A 123 17.53 12.49 -20.20
C ALA A 123 16.36 11.65 -20.71
N GLU A 124 16.64 10.83 -21.73
CA GLU A 124 15.66 9.96 -22.39
C GLU A 124 15.08 8.94 -21.41
N GLY A 125 13.80 9.10 -21.10
CA GLY A 125 13.01 8.20 -20.28
C GLY A 125 11.64 8.82 -20.09
N GLY A 126 10.70 8.51 -20.99
CA GLY A 126 9.33 9.03 -20.92
C GLY A 126 8.65 8.55 -19.64
N ALA A 127 8.64 9.40 -18.62
CA ALA A 127 7.72 9.28 -17.50
C ALA A 127 6.49 10.13 -17.82
N ASP A 128 5.35 9.46 -17.76
CA ASP A 128 4.03 9.99 -18.03
C ASP A 128 3.73 11.25 -17.21
N ALA A 129 3.34 12.33 -17.89
CA ALA A 129 2.97 13.61 -17.31
C ALA A 129 1.51 13.57 -16.78
N GLY A 130 1.18 12.54 -16.00
CA GLY A 130 -0.20 12.12 -15.74
C GLY A 130 -0.66 12.00 -14.27
N ALA A 131 0.22 11.99 -13.27
CA ALA A 131 -0.21 11.81 -11.88
C ALA A 131 -0.31 13.16 -11.15
N ALA A 132 -1.54 13.68 -11.03
CA ALA A 132 -1.87 14.76 -10.09
C ALA A 132 -1.81 14.20 -8.66
N GLY A 133 -0.60 14.03 -8.12
CA GLY A 133 -0.38 13.41 -6.81
C GLY A 133 0.98 13.76 -6.25
N GLY A 134 1.08 13.80 -4.92
CA GLY A 134 2.35 14.00 -4.26
C GLY A 134 3.25 12.76 -4.28
N ALA A 135 4.45 12.87 -3.72
CA ALA A 135 5.47 11.81 -3.75
C ALA A 135 5.55 11.00 -2.45
N PHE A 136 4.90 11.44 -1.38
CA PHE A 136 5.03 10.83 -0.05
C PHE A 136 3.90 9.87 0.25
N ASP A 137 4.24 8.73 0.82
CA ASP A 137 3.30 7.70 1.24
C ASP A 137 2.55 8.17 2.49
N ILE A 138 3.31 8.76 3.43
CA ILE A 138 2.80 9.27 4.70
C ILE A 138 3.30 10.70 4.90
N VAL A 139 2.40 11.59 5.32
CA VAL A 139 2.76 12.94 5.76
C VAL A 139 2.40 13.11 7.23
N LEU A 140 3.38 13.43 8.06
CA LEU A 140 3.26 13.70 9.49
C LEU A 140 3.38 15.20 9.74
N MET A 141 2.59 15.74 10.67
CA MET A 141 2.76 17.12 11.10
C MET A 141 2.16 17.41 12.49
N ASN A 142 2.79 18.34 13.19
CA ASN A 142 2.19 19.05 14.31
C ASN A 142 2.23 20.55 14.01
N PRO A 143 1.27 21.06 13.21
CA PRO A 143 1.37 22.39 12.62
C PRO A 143 1.14 23.50 13.68
N PRO A 144 1.57 24.74 13.38
CA PRO A 144 1.16 25.90 14.17
C PRO A 144 -0.37 26.04 14.16
N PHE A 145 -0.99 26.27 15.31
CA PHE A 145 -2.47 26.26 15.44
C PHE A 145 -3.17 27.53 14.97
N GLY A 146 -2.45 28.49 14.40
CA GLY A 146 -2.99 29.77 13.93
C GLY A 146 -3.61 30.64 15.02
N THR A 147 -3.01 30.62 16.22
CA THR A 147 -3.47 31.42 17.36
C THR A 147 -3.04 32.87 17.33
N ARG A 148 -2.10 33.20 16.45
CA ARG A 148 -1.54 34.54 16.30
C ARG A 148 -1.97 35.15 14.98
N ASN A 149 -1.79 36.46 14.88
CA ASN A 149 -2.13 37.17 13.65
C ASN A 149 -1.21 36.72 12.50
N GLU A 150 0.05 36.46 12.81
CA GLU A 150 1.11 36.07 11.87
C GLU A 150 0.95 34.64 11.36
N SER A 151 0.32 33.76 12.14
CA SER A 151 0.12 32.34 11.83
C SER A 151 -1.33 31.99 11.49
N HIS A 152 -2.21 32.98 11.36
CA HIS A 152 -3.63 32.74 11.15
C HIS A 152 -3.91 31.86 9.92
N GLY A 153 -4.57 30.73 10.13
CA GLY A 153 -4.87 29.74 9.08
C GLY A 153 -3.69 28.85 8.67
N ALA A 154 -2.55 28.92 9.37
CA ALA A 154 -1.40 28.08 9.08
C ALA A 154 -1.69 26.58 9.30
N ASP A 155 -2.51 26.22 10.29
CA ASP A 155 -2.94 24.84 10.53
C ASP A 155 -3.61 24.22 9.30
N VAL A 156 -4.49 24.99 8.65
CA VAL A 156 -5.21 24.52 7.46
C VAL A 156 -4.35 24.61 6.21
N ALA A 157 -3.48 25.61 6.10
CA ALA A 157 -2.52 25.70 5.00
C ALA A 157 -1.55 24.50 5.01
N PHE A 158 -1.09 24.08 6.20
CA PHE A 158 -0.27 22.88 6.38
C PHE A 158 -1.03 21.61 6.02
N LEU A 159 -2.28 21.48 6.47
CA LEU A 159 -3.12 20.33 6.09
C LEU A 159 -3.29 20.24 4.56
N GLN A 160 -3.57 21.36 3.90
CA GLN A 160 -3.69 21.41 2.43
C GLN A 160 -2.36 21.10 1.73
N ALA A 161 -1.23 21.56 2.29
CA ALA A 161 0.09 21.22 1.78
C ALA A 161 0.37 19.72 1.90
N GLY A 162 0.07 19.12 3.06
CA GLY A 162 0.22 17.69 3.29
C GLY A 162 -0.63 16.85 2.34
N LEU A 163 -1.90 17.21 2.15
CA LEU A 163 -2.79 16.54 1.19
C LEU A 163 -2.26 16.62 -0.25
N ARG A 164 -1.57 17.71 -0.64
CA ARG A 164 -0.95 17.85 -1.96
C ARG A 164 0.34 17.06 -2.12
N LEU A 165 1.13 16.96 -1.05
CA LEU A 165 2.42 16.27 -1.02
C LEU A 165 2.27 14.76 -0.83
N CYS A 166 1.10 14.31 -0.35
CA CYS A 166 0.76 12.90 -0.23
C CYS A 166 0.37 12.31 -1.59
N ARG A 167 0.83 11.09 -1.87
CA ARG A 167 0.47 10.35 -3.07
C ARG A 167 -0.97 9.83 -2.99
N PRO A 168 -1.63 9.53 -4.13
CA PRO A 168 -2.90 8.79 -4.13
C PRO A 168 -2.75 7.46 -3.37
N GLY A 169 -3.71 7.16 -2.49
CA GLY A 169 -3.66 5.98 -1.62
C GLY A 169 -2.73 6.11 -0.39
N GLY A 170 -2.04 7.25 -0.22
CA GLY A 170 -1.30 7.56 1.00
C GLY A 170 -2.17 8.20 2.08
N ALA A 171 -1.55 8.59 3.19
CA ALA A 171 -2.25 9.20 4.32
C ALA A 171 -1.53 10.40 4.94
N VAL A 172 -2.34 11.34 5.45
CA VAL A 172 -1.88 12.52 6.18
C VAL A 172 -2.31 12.43 7.65
N TYR A 173 -1.36 12.63 8.54
CA TYR A 173 -1.51 12.58 9.99
C TYR A 173 -1.17 13.92 10.62
N SER A 174 -2.12 14.51 11.34
CA SER A 174 -1.98 15.88 11.82
C SER A 174 -2.64 16.12 13.18
N LEU A 175 -2.08 17.03 13.97
CA LEU A 175 -2.67 17.54 15.20
C LEU A 175 -3.38 18.87 14.95
N HIS A 176 -4.65 18.97 15.37
CA HIS A 176 -5.42 20.21 15.26
C HIS A 176 -6.22 20.45 16.53
N LYS A 177 -6.52 21.71 16.86
CA LYS A 177 -7.36 22.00 18.03
C LYS A 177 -8.73 21.38 17.91
N THR A 178 -9.23 20.79 19.00
CA THR A 178 -10.59 20.25 19.04
C THR A 178 -11.65 21.30 18.70
N SER A 179 -11.41 22.57 19.05
CA SER A 179 -12.30 23.69 18.71
C SER A 179 -12.43 23.96 17.21
N THR A 180 -11.47 23.54 16.39
CA THR A 180 -11.49 23.73 14.93
C THR A 180 -11.96 22.49 14.16
N ARG A 181 -12.35 21.41 14.86
CA ARG A 181 -12.81 20.12 14.29
C ARG A 181 -13.75 20.25 13.08
N PRO A 182 -14.83 21.06 13.11
CA PRO A 182 -15.73 21.17 11.95
C PRO A 182 -15.04 21.69 10.68
N PHE A 183 -14.06 22.58 10.86
CA PHE A 183 -13.31 23.16 9.74
C PHE A 183 -12.27 22.17 9.19
N ILE A 184 -11.56 21.49 10.08
CA ILE A 184 -10.60 20.44 9.73
C ILE A 184 -11.30 19.27 9.02
N ALA A 185 -12.44 18.81 9.54
CA ALA A 185 -13.24 17.76 8.90
C ALA A 185 -13.61 18.12 7.45
N LYS A 186 -14.08 19.36 7.22
CA LYS A 186 -14.43 19.85 5.89
C LYS A 186 -13.22 19.86 4.96
N LYS A 187 -12.05 20.25 5.47
CA LYS A 187 -10.81 20.35 4.69
C LYS A 187 -10.20 18.98 4.39
N ALA A 188 -10.17 18.09 5.38
CA ALA A 188 -9.71 16.72 5.20
C ALA A 188 -10.58 15.94 4.22
N ALA A 189 -11.89 16.21 4.16
CA ALA A 189 -12.78 15.63 3.15
C ALA A 189 -12.43 16.02 1.70
N GLU A 190 -11.64 17.08 1.47
CA GLU A 190 -11.12 17.42 0.14
C GLU A 190 -10.10 16.38 -0.36
N ALA A 191 -9.59 15.49 0.49
CA ALA A 191 -8.69 14.38 0.14
C ALA A 191 -9.35 13.30 -0.75
N GLY A 192 -10.69 13.27 -0.82
CA GLY A 192 -11.43 12.27 -1.58
C GLY A 192 -11.45 10.86 -0.98
N GLY A 193 -10.62 10.58 0.03
CA GLY A 193 -10.62 9.33 0.79
C GLY A 193 -11.24 9.46 2.19
N GLU A 194 -10.84 8.59 3.11
CA GLU A 194 -11.34 8.57 4.49
C GLU A 194 -10.65 9.62 5.35
N ALA A 195 -11.41 10.40 6.12
CA ALA A 195 -10.87 11.33 7.11
C ALA A 195 -11.59 11.17 8.46
N SER A 196 -10.81 10.95 9.53
CA SER A 196 -11.35 10.71 10.86
C SER A 196 -10.43 11.24 11.98
N VAL A 197 -11.04 11.50 13.14
CA VAL A 197 -10.31 11.74 14.39
C VAL A 197 -9.93 10.37 14.95
N VAL A 198 -8.63 10.09 14.97
CA VAL A 198 -8.06 8.85 15.53
C VAL A 198 -8.12 8.89 17.06
N ALA A 199 -7.80 10.05 17.66
CA ALA A 199 -7.84 10.24 19.10
C ALA A 199 -8.09 11.70 19.49
N GLU A 200 -8.74 11.90 20.65
CA GLU A 200 -8.81 13.19 21.32
C GLU A 200 -7.72 13.25 22.40
N LEU A 201 -6.80 14.20 22.30
CA LEU A 201 -5.64 14.33 23.17
C LEU A 201 -5.72 15.64 23.96
N ARG A 202 -5.02 15.67 25.11
CA ARG A 202 -4.82 16.88 25.91
C ARG A 202 -3.35 16.96 26.28
N PHE A 203 -2.74 18.12 26.07
CA PHE A 203 -1.37 18.35 26.47
C PHE A 203 -1.21 19.65 27.24
N GLU A 204 -0.25 19.62 28.17
CA GLU A 204 0.25 20.80 28.84
C GLU A 204 1.40 21.40 28.01
N ILE A 205 1.18 22.55 27.38
CA ILE A 205 2.30 23.32 26.83
C ILE A 205 2.97 24.05 27.99
N PRO A 206 4.25 23.79 28.31
CA PRO A 206 4.97 24.51 29.35
C PRO A 206 5.18 25.97 28.96
N ARG A 207 5.41 26.83 29.96
CA ARG A 207 5.69 28.24 29.72
C ARG A 207 7.00 28.42 28.94
N MET A 208 6.87 28.71 27.64
CA MET A 208 8.02 28.98 26.77
C MET A 208 8.27 30.47 26.50
N TYR A 209 7.28 31.36 26.69
CA TYR A 209 7.41 32.78 26.39
C TYR A 209 7.34 33.68 27.62
N LYS A 210 8.05 34.82 27.56
CA LYS A 210 8.14 35.80 28.66
C LYS A 210 6.78 36.38 29.06
N HIS A 211 5.84 36.52 28.12
CA HIS A 211 4.51 37.12 28.33
C HIS A 211 3.45 36.17 28.89
N HIS A 212 3.75 34.88 29.07
CA HIS A 212 2.81 33.94 29.69
C HIS A 212 2.60 34.26 31.18
N ARG A 213 1.33 34.28 31.62
CA ARG A 213 0.96 34.47 33.03
C ARG A 213 0.86 33.14 33.80
N GLN A 214 0.63 32.03 33.11
CA GLN A 214 0.44 30.69 33.67
C GLN A 214 1.68 29.80 33.44
N PRO A 215 1.94 28.83 34.34
CA PRO A 215 3.12 27.94 34.24
C PRO A 215 3.02 26.92 33.11
N SER A 216 1.81 26.46 32.79
CA SER A 216 1.48 25.64 31.64
C SER A 216 0.10 26.03 31.11
N LYS A 217 -0.21 25.61 29.88
CA LYS A 217 -1.53 25.76 29.27
C LYS A 217 -2.03 24.41 28.77
N ASP A 218 -3.18 23.99 29.28
CA ASP A 218 -3.91 22.85 28.73
C ASP A 218 -4.48 23.19 27.36
N VAL A 219 -4.17 22.34 26.38
CA VAL A 219 -4.72 22.45 25.03
C VAL A 219 -5.33 21.12 24.65
N ALA A 220 -6.62 21.16 24.31
CA ALA A 220 -7.31 20.03 23.72
C ALA A 220 -7.06 20.01 22.21
N VAL A 221 -6.57 18.89 21.70
CA VAL A 221 -6.35 18.65 20.27
C VAL A 221 -6.94 17.33 19.85
N ASP A 222 -7.22 17.26 18.57
CA ASP A 222 -7.60 16.06 17.87
C ASP A 222 -6.40 15.60 17.04
N PHE A 223 -6.12 14.31 17.13
CA PHE A 223 -5.22 13.62 16.23
C PHE A 223 -6.02 13.07 15.06
N TRP A 224 -5.71 13.55 13.86
CA TRP A 224 -6.41 13.24 12.63
C TRP A 224 -5.60 12.30 11.74
N ARG A 225 -6.33 11.43 11.03
CA ARG A 225 -5.87 10.72 9.85
C ARG A 225 -6.76 11.12 8.67
N ALA A 226 -6.14 11.47 7.55
CA ALA A 226 -6.80 11.74 6.28
C ALA A 226 -6.14 10.90 5.17
N ALA A 227 -6.75 9.78 4.83
CA ALA A 227 -6.35 8.91 3.72
C ALA A 227 -6.83 9.51 2.39
N LEU A 228 -5.98 9.43 1.37
CA LEU A 228 -6.30 9.86 0.02
C LEU A 228 -6.87 8.67 -0.76
N ALA A 229 -7.81 8.96 -1.67
CA ALA A 229 -8.29 7.93 -2.58
C ALA A 229 -7.13 7.37 -3.41
N ALA A 230 -7.07 6.05 -3.55
CA ALA A 230 -6.14 5.41 -4.50
C ALA A 230 -6.50 5.86 -5.92
N GLY A 231 -5.49 6.16 -6.75
CA GLY A 231 -5.71 6.48 -8.16
C GLY A 231 -6.30 5.28 -8.91
N GLU A 232 -7.05 5.52 -9.99
CA GLU A 232 -7.70 4.47 -10.78
C GLU A 232 -6.71 3.37 -11.22
N GLU A 233 -5.48 3.76 -11.57
CA GLU A 233 -4.42 2.82 -11.96
C GLU A 233 -3.91 1.98 -10.79
N ALA A 234 -3.76 2.56 -9.60
CA ALA A 234 -3.38 1.83 -8.38
C ALA A 234 -4.50 0.86 -7.94
N GLN A 235 -5.77 1.26 -8.10
CA GLN A 235 -6.91 0.39 -7.85
C GLN A 235 -6.92 -0.80 -8.82
N LEU A 236 -6.61 -0.57 -10.10
CA LEU A 236 -6.52 -1.62 -11.10
C LEU A 236 -5.35 -2.57 -10.82
N ALA A 237 -4.18 -2.04 -10.46
CA ALA A 237 -2.99 -2.82 -10.11
C ALA A 237 -3.26 -3.70 -8.87
N ALA A 238 -3.84 -3.14 -7.81
CA ALA A 238 -4.21 -3.90 -6.61
C ALA A 238 -5.25 -5.00 -6.92
N ALA A 239 -6.25 -4.70 -7.75
CA ALA A 239 -7.25 -5.68 -8.16
C ALA A 239 -6.66 -6.81 -9.03
N LEU A 240 -5.68 -6.48 -9.88
CA LEU A 240 -4.91 -7.46 -10.66
C LEU A 240 -4.11 -8.37 -9.73
N GLU A 241 -3.32 -7.80 -8.81
CA GLU A 241 -2.53 -8.56 -7.82
C GLU A 241 -3.41 -9.50 -7.00
N GLU A 242 -4.55 -9.02 -6.48
CA GLU A 242 -5.51 -9.84 -5.75
C GLU A 242 -6.10 -10.96 -6.62
N SER A 243 -6.45 -10.66 -7.88
CA SER A 243 -6.90 -11.68 -8.83
C SER A 243 -5.84 -12.75 -9.06
N THR A 244 -4.57 -12.37 -9.25
CA THR A 244 -3.46 -13.33 -9.38
C THR A 244 -3.30 -14.19 -8.12
N ARG A 245 -3.34 -13.59 -6.93
CA ARG A 245 -3.25 -14.34 -5.67
C ARG A 245 -4.39 -15.36 -5.55
N LEU A 246 -5.62 -14.96 -5.87
CA LEU A 246 -6.78 -15.85 -5.83
C LEU A 246 -6.68 -16.98 -6.88
N GLU A 247 -6.12 -16.71 -8.05
CA GLU A 247 -5.84 -17.74 -9.06
C GLU A 247 -4.76 -18.72 -8.60
N GLU A 248 -3.69 -18.23 -7.97
CA GLU A 248 -2.62 -19.06 -7.37
C GLU A 248 -3.14 -19.91 -6.21
N GLU A 249 -3.92 -19.34 -5.30
CA GLU A 249 -4.58 -20.07 -4.20
C GLU A 249 -5.58 -21.11 -4.72
N ARG A 250 -6.29 -20.82 -5.82
CA ARG A 250 -7.14 -21.81 -6.50
C ARG A 250 -6.34 -22.91 -7.20
N ARG A 251 -5.09 -22.66 -7.58
CA ARG A 251 -4.20 -23.62 -8.24
C ARG A 251 -3.41 -24.48 -7.23
N ALA A 252 -3.13 -23.95 -6.04
CA ALA A 252 -2.45 -24.64 -4.94
C ALA A 252 -3.07 -26.00 -4.51
N PRO A 253 -4.40 -26.22 -4.50
CA PRO A 253 -4.96 -27.53 -4.18
C PRO A 253 -4.67 -28.62 -5.22
N ASP A 254 -4.32 -28.29 -6.48
CA ASP A 254 -3.99 -29.29 -7.50
C ASP A 254 -2.55 -29.83 -7.38
N GLU A 255 -1.60 -29.06 -6.80
CA GLU A 255 -0.22 -29.53 -6.60
C GLU A 255 -0.03 -30.30 -5.28
N GLN A 256 -0.81 -30.00 -4.22
CA GLN A 256 -0.76 -30.78 -2.98
C GLN A 256 -1.64 -32.06 -3.01
N ALA A 257 -2.63 -32.13 -3.89
CA ALA A 257 -3.33 -33.39 -4.21
C ALA A 257 -2.43 -34.41 -4.94
N SER A 258 -1.32 -33.95 -5.54
CA SER A 258 -0.32 -34.81 -6.20
C SER A 258 0.74 -35.39 -5.24
N SER A 259 0.87 -34.86 -4.01
CA SER A 259 1.99 -35.19 -3.10
C SER A 259 1.60 -35.87 -1.77
N SER A 260 0.32 -36.09 -1.46
CA SER A 260 -0.04 -36.76 -0.19
C SER A 260 -1.27 -37.68 -0.27
N LEU A 261 -1.21 -38.69 -1.14
CA LEU A 261 -1.99 -39.91 -0.97
C LEU A 261 -1.08 -41.14 -1.13
N ALA A 262 -0.25 -41.37 -0.11
CA ALA A 262 0.39 -42.65 0.14
C ALA A 262 0.08 -43.11 1.57
N ALA A 263 -1.20 -43.35 1.88
CA ALA A 263 -1.62 -44.18 3.02
C ALA A 263 -3.11 -44.58 2.94
N GLU A 264 -3.57 -45.04 1.77
CA GLU A 264 -4.51 -46.15 1.60
C GLU A 264 -4.55 -46.35 0.09
N ARG A 265 -3.90 -47.41 -0.38
CA ARG A 265 -3.81 -47.70 -1.80
C ARG A 265 -5.24 -48.04 -2.28
N PRO A 266 -5.91 -47.21 -3.10
CA PRO A 266 -7.02 -47.73 -3.87
C PRO A 266 -6.45 -48.86 -4.74
N PRO A 267 -7.22 -49.91 -5.06
CA PRO A 267 -6.74 -50.89 -6.03
C PRO A 267 -6.22 -50.13 -7.24
N SER A 268 -5.02 -50.49 -7.70
CA SER A 268 -4.55 -50.09 -9.02
C SER A 268 -5.75 -50.21 -9.95
N VAL A 269 -6.17 -49.09 -10.55
CA VAL A 269 -6.91 -49.19 -11.79
C VAL A 269 -5.88 -49.84 -12.69
N GLU A 270 -5.94 -51.17 -12.77
CA GLU A 270 -5.53 -51.89 -13.96
C GLU A 270 -6.10 -51.04 -15.10
N GLU A 271 -5.27 -50.66 -16.05
CA GLU A 271 -5.79 -50.15 -17.32
C GLU A 271 -6.71 -51.27 -17.81
N GLU A 272 -7.99 -51.22 -17.45
CA GLU A 272 -8.97 -52.21 -17.86
C GLU A 272 -8.97 -52.08 -19.37
N GLU A 273 -8.35 -53.06 -20.03
CA GLU A 273 -8.39 -53.16 -21.47
C GLU A 273 -9.85 -52.98 -21.86
N PRO A 274 -10.16 -51.98 -22.72
CA PRO A 274 -11.54 -51.68 -23.05
C PRO A 274 -12.23 -52.97 -23.49
N PRO A 275 -13.44 -53.27 -22.98
CA PRO A 275 -14.06 -54.57 -23.22
C PRO A 275 -14.06 -54.89 -24.71
N ALA A 276 -13.84 -56.15 -25.08
CA ALA A 276 -13.62 -56.55 -26.47
C ALA A 276 -14.70 -56.02 -27.44
N ASP A 277 -15.93 -55.82 -26.96
CA ASP A 277 -17.05 -55.26 -27.72
C ASP A 277 -16.86 -53.80 -28.15
N PHE A 278 -15.93 -53.07 -27.53
CA PHE A 278 -15.55 -51.70 -27.86
C PHE A 278 -14.34 -51.63 -28.81
N ILE A 279 -13.65 -52.75 -29.04
CA ILE A 279 -12.50 -52.83 -29.95
C ILE A 279 -12.98 -53.21 -31.35
N CYS A 280 -12.57 -52.42 -32.35
CA CYS A 280 -12.83 -52.73 -33.74
C CYS A 280 -12.05 -53.99 -34.17
N PRO A 281 -12.71 -55.03 -34.71
CA PRO A 281 -12.01 -56.24 -35.17
C PRO A 281 -11.05 -56.03 -36.35
N ILE A 282 -11.18 -54.91 -37.09
CA ILE A 282 -10.32 -54.59 -38.24
C ILE A 282 -9.11 -53.76 -37.81
N THR A 283 -9.30 -52.74 -36.97
CA THR A 283 -8.22 -51.81 -36.59
C THR A 283 -7.54 -52.18 -35.29
N THR A 284 -8.14 -53.07 -34.48
CA THR A 284 -7.66 -53.47 -33.15
C THR A 284 -7.54 -52.31 -32.15
N GLU A 285 -8.28 -51.22 -32.41
CA GLU A 285 -8.35 -50.02 -31.59
C GLU A 285 -9.79 -49.80 -31.09
N VAL A 286 -9.97 -49.00 -30.05
CA VAL A 286 -11.30 -48.60 -29.54
C VAL A 286 -12.05 -47.83 -30.63
N MET A 287 -13.27 -48.28 -30.93
CA MET A 287 -14.13 -47.62 -31.93
C MET A 287 -14.56 -46.24 -31.45
N VAL A 288 -14.43 -45.24 -32.32
CA VAL A 288 -14.91 -43.87 -32.08
C VAL A 288 -16.27 -43.66 -32.72
N ASP A 289 -16.50 -44.24 -33.92
CA ASP A 289 -17.78 -44.24 -34.64
C ASP A 289 -18.20 -45.69 -34.97
N PRO A 290 -18.76 -46.43 -33.98
CA PRO A 290 -19.12 -47.83 -34.15
C PRO A 290 -20.34 -47.99 -35.07
N VAL A 291 -20.22 -48.89 -36.04
CA VAL A 291 -21.31 -49.34 -36.92
C VAL A 291 -21.49 -50.86 -36.84
N MET A 292 -22.72 -51.29 -36.63
CA MET A 292 -23.06 -52.72 -36.61
C MET A 292 -23.29 -53.21 -38.04
N ALA A 293 -22.56 -54.24 -38.44
CA ALA A 293 -22.79 -54.91 -39.72
C ALA A 293 -23.81 -56.05 -39.57
N ALA A 294 -24.31 -56.56 -40.70
CA ALA A 294 -25.31 -57.64 -40.72
C ALA A 294 -24.81 -59.00 -40.17
N ASP A 295 -23.52 -59.12 -39.85
CA ASP A 295 -22.92 -60.28 -39.17
C ASP A 295 -22.98 -60.16 -37.64
N GLY A 296 -23.61 -59.11 -37.12
CA GLY A 296 -23.79 -58.87 -35.68
C GLY A 296 -22.57 -58.27 -34.98
N HIS A 297 -21.48 -57.96 -35.71
CA HIS A 297 -20.29 -57.34 -35.15
C HIS A 297 -20.29 -55.82 -35.38
N SER A 298 -19.75 -55.09 -34.41
CA SER A 298 -19.52 -53.65 -34.49
C SER A 298 -18.11 -53.37 -35.02
N TYR A 299 -17.98 -52.39 -35.93
CA TYR A 299 -16.72 -51.96 -36.51
C TYR A 299 -16.60 -50.45 -36.46
N GLU A 300 -15.37 -49.93 -36.48
CA GLU A 300 -15.13 -48.52 -36.78
C GLU A 300 -15.58 -48.24 -38.23
N ARG A 301 -16.47 -47.25 -38.43
CA ARG A 301 -17.09 -46.94 -39.72
C ARG A 301 -16.07 -46.84 -40.84
N SER A 302 -15.02 -46.04 -40.60
CA SER A 302 -14.00 -45.79 -41.61
C SER A 302 -13.23 -47.06 -42.02
N ALA A 303 -13.15 -48.06 -41.13
CA ALA A 303 -12.44 -49.31 -41.38
C ALA A 303 -13.29 -50.30 -42.20
N ILE A 304 -14.57 -50.46 -41.84
CA ILE A 304 -15.46 -51.39 -42.54
C ILE A 304 -15.83 -50.89 -43.94
N GLU A 305 -16.00 -49.58 -44.13
CA GLU A 305 -16.25 -49.00 -45.46
C GLU A 305 -15.07 -49.22 -46.40
N ARG A 306 -13.83 -49.00 -45.92
CA ARG A 306 -12.60 -49.29 -46.67
C ARG A 306 -12.45 -50.78 -46.99
N TRP A 307 -12.76 -51.65 -46.04
CA TRP A 307 -12.71 -53.10 -46.25
C TRP A 307 -13.70 -53.56 -47.32
N LEU A 308 -14.96 -53.10 -47.25
CA LEU A 308 -15.99 -53.45 -48.23
C LEU A 308 -15.65 -52.92 -49.62
N ALA A 309 -15.09 -51.71 -49.71
CA ALA A 309 -14.66 -51.13 -50.98
C ALA A 309 -13.52 -51.91 -51.66
N THR A 310 -12.66 -52.58 -50.88
CA THR A 310 -11.48 -53.29 -51.39
C THR A 310 -11.73 -54.78 -51.62
N ASN A 311 -12.42 -55.44 -50.70
CA ASN A 311 -12.56 -56.90 -50.68
C ASN A 311 -13.95 -57.38 -51.15
N GLY A 312 -14.95 -56.49 -51.23
CA GLY A 312 -16.32 -56.79 -51.68
C GLY A 312 -17.08 -57.81 -50.82
N LYS A 313 -16.48 -58.31 -49.74
CA LYS A 313 -17.01 -59.33 -48.82
C LYS A 313 -16.64 -58.98 -47.38
N LYS A 314 -17.48 -59.42 -46.43
CA LYS A 314 -17.34 -59.14 -45.00
C LYS A 314 -16.06 -59.76 -44.38
N PRO A 315 -15.47 -59.17 -43.32
CA PRO A 315 -14.20 -59.61 -42.74
C PRO A 315 -14.28 -60.95 -42.00
N PHE A 316 -15.42 -61.25 -41.36
CA PHE A 316 -15.63 -62.52 -40.65
C PHE A 316 -16.70 -63.34 -41.39
N ALA A 317 -16.22 -64.39 -42.08
CA ALA A 317 -17.10 -65.44 -42.58
C ALA A 317 -17.25 -66.49 -41.47
N HIS A 318 -18.46 -66.69 -40.94
CA HIS A 318 -18.75 -67.97 -40.29
C HIS A 318 -18.54 -69.08 -41.33
N PRO A 319 -17.81 -70.16 -41.03
CA PRO A 319 -17.92 -71.35 -41.85
C PRO A 319 -19.40 -71.79 -41.79
N SER A 320 -20.03 -71.89 -42.96
CA SER A 320 -21.32 -72.55 -43.09
C SER A 320 -21.15 -73.99 -42.60
N PRO A 321 -22.07 -74.55 -41.79
CA PRO A 321 -21.97 -75.92 -41.31
C PRO A 321 -22.06 -76.99 -42.40
N ASP A 322 -22.25 -76.62 -43.66
CA ASP A 322 -22.21 -77.55 -44.79
C ASP A 322 -21.63 -76.86 -46.03
N SER A 323 -20.77 -77.63 -46.72
CA SER A 323 -20.04 -77.42 -47.98
C SER A 323 -18.64 -76.79 -47.94
#